data_AF-A0A258HD15-F1
#
_entry.id   AF-A0A258HD15-F1
#
_cell.length_a   1.000
_cell.length_b   1.000
_cell.length_c   1.000
_cell.angle_alpha   90.00
_cell.angle_beta   90.00
_cell.angle_gamma   90.00
#
_symmetry.space_group_name_H-M   'P 1'
#
loop_
_entity.id
_entity.type
_entity.pdbx_description
1 polymer ?
#
loop_
_entity_poly.entity_id
_entity_poly.type
_entity_poly.pdbx_seq_one_letter_code
_entity_poly.pdbx_strand_id
1 'polypeptide(L)'
;ATGNGPIAAFLSIMERQGIAIRLFDYVEHALSAGGDAHAASYVELEVNGRTLWGVGIDPDISTASLKAVVSAVNRAIRLETPDRELVSA
;
A
#
# COMPACT_ATOMS: atom_id res chain seq x y z
N ALA A 1 1.45 6.45 -16.44
CA ALA A 1 0.94 5.06 -16.36
C ALA A 1 -0.57 5.10 -16.54
N THR A 2 -1.17 4.05 -17.09
CA THR A 2 -2.62 3.93 -17.33
C THR A 2 -3.22 2.85 -16.44
N GLY A 3 -4.50 2.98 -16.09
CA GLY A 3 -5.26 2.03 -15.27
C GLY A 3 -6.64 2.59 -14.97
N ASN A 4 -7.56 1.76 -14.48
CA ASN A 4 -8.95 2.15 -14.19
C ASN A 4 -9.10 3.04 -12.94
N GLY A 5 -8.00 3.60 -12.44
CA GLY A 5 -7.92 4.42 -11.23
C GLY A 5 -6.46 4.58 -10.75
N PRO A 6 -6.21 5.44 -9.74
CA PRO A 6 -4.86 5.74 -9.27
C PRO A 6 -4.13 4.50 -8.71
N ILE A 7 -4.83 3.65 -7.95
CA ILE A 7 -4.28 2.39 -7.44
C ILE A 7 -3.84 1.49 -8.59
N ALA A 8 -4.74 1.19 -9.54
CA ALA A 8 -4.45 0.32 -10.67
C ALA A 8 -3.28 0.85 -11.53
N ALA A 9 -3.24 2.16 -11.78
CA ALA A 9 -2.13 2.79 -12.50
C ALA A 9 -0.81 2.63 -11.74
N PHE A 10 -0.82 2.77 -10.41
CA PHE A 10 0.37 2.63 -9.58
C PHE A 10 0.87 1.18 -9.50
N LEU A 11 -0.03 0.21 -9.32
CA LEU A 11 0.31 -1.22 -9.36
C LEU A 11 0.96 -1.59 -10.70
N SER A 12 0.43 -1.09 -11.83
CA SER A 12 1.04 -1.32 -13.15
C SER A 12 2.47 -0.78 -13.26
N ILE A 13 2.80 0.31 -12.55
CA ILE A 13 4.17 0.84 -12.51
C ILE A 13 5.07 -0.16 -11.78
N MET A 14 4.62 -0.67 -10.63
CA MET A 14 5.38 -1.63 -9.83
C MET A 14 5.64 -2.93 -10.57
N GLU A 15 4.63 -3.45 -11.27
CA GLU A 15 4.78 -4.63 -12.15
C GLU A 15 5.85 -4.40 -13.22
N ARG A 16 5.85 -3.24 -13.88
CA ARG A 16 6.88 -2.86 -14.85
C ARG A 16 8.27 -2.67 -14.23
N GLN A 17 8.37 -2.49 -12.92
CA GLN A 17 9.63 -2.45 -12.18
C GLN A 17 10.05 -3.83 -11.63
N GLY A 18 9.32 -4.90 -11.98
CA GLY A 18 9.66 -6.27 -11.61
C GLY A 18 9.11 -6.73 -10.25
N ILE A 19 8.20 -5.97 -9.64
CA ILE A 19 7.50 -6.40 -8.41
C ILE A 19 6.26 -7.18 -8.83
N ALA A 20 6.19 -8.47 -8.53
CA ALA A 20 4.98 -9.26 -8.74
C ALA A 20 3.94 -8.83 -7.72
N ILE A 21 2.81 -8.26 -8.16
CA ILE A 21 1.84 -7.66 -7.26
C ILE A 21 0.41 -8.00 -7.67
N ARG A 22 -0.47 -8.23 -6.69
CA ARG A 22 -1.89 -8.48 -6.92
C ARG A 22 -2.72 -7.85 -5.80
N LEU A 23 -3.76 -7.11 -6.18
CA LEU A 23 -4.73 -6.53 -5.24
C LEU A 23 -5.83 -7.55 -4.93
N PHE A 24 -6.06 -7.79 -3.64
CA PHE A 24 -7.15 -8.65 -3.16
C PHE A 24 -8.34 -7.85 -2.66
N ASP A 25 -8.08 -6.85 -1.80
CA ASP A 25 -9.14 -6.06 -1.19
C ASP A 25 -8.71 -4.60 -1.00
N TYR A 26 -9.71 -3.73 -0.98
CA TYR A 26 -9.59 -2.30 -0.78
C TYR A 26 -10.78 -1.80 0.04
N VAL A 27 -10.49 -1.18 1.17
CA VAL A 27 -11.49 -0.54 2.02
C VAL A 27 -11.00 0.85 2.39
N GLU A 28 -11.92 1.80 2.44
CA GLU A 28 -11.61 3.17 2.79
C GLU A 28 -12.75 3.82 3.54
N HIS A 29 -12.41 4.70 4.47
CA HIS A 29 -13.39 5.52 5.18
C HIS A 29 -12.77 6.84 5.65
N ALA A 30 -13.63 7.82 5.91
CA ALA A 30 -13.24 9.06 6.56
C ALA A 30 -13.04 8.84 8.07
N LEU A 31 -11.95 9.34 8.63
CA LEU A 31 -11.64 9.29 10.06
C LEU A 31 -12.40 10.34 10.88
N SER A 32 -12.96 11.34 10.23
CA SER A 32 -13.76 12.41 10.84
C SER A 32 -14.76 12.97 9.83
N ALA A 33 -15.68 13.82 10.29
CA ALA A 33 -16.61 14.53 9.44
C ALA A 33 -16.13 15.98 9.20
N GLY A 34 -16.54 16.57 8.08
CA GLY A 34 -16.21 17.95 7.71
C GLY A 34 -15.14 18.06 6.63
N GLY A 35 -14.86 19.29 6.18
CA GLY A 35 -13.94 19.57 5.07
C GLY A 35 -12.47 19.22 5.36
N ASP A 36 -12.10 19.14 6.63
CA ASP A 36 -10.73 18.80 7.09
C ASP A 36 -10.58 17.32 7.46
N ALA A 37 -11.56 16.49 7.05
CA ALA A 37 -11.56 15.08 7.36
C ALA A 37 -10.39 14.36 6.68
N HIS A 38 -9.69 13.53 7.44
CA HIS A 38 -8.69 12.61 6.90
C HIS A 38 -9.36 11.34 6.39
N ALA A 39 -8.85 10.74 5.32
CA ALA A 39 -9.19 9.40 4.88
C ALA A 39 -8.21 8.38 5.45
N ALA A 40 -8.72 7.21 5.83
CA ALA A 40 -7.93 6.01 6.08
C ALA A 40 -8.25 4.96 5.02
N SER A 41 -7.20 4.52 4.35
CA SER A 41 -7.26 3.56 3.25
C SER A 41 -6.51 2.29 3.63
N TYR A 42 -7.11 1.14 3.33
CA TYR A 42 -6.64 -0.19 3.67
C TYR A 42 -6.59 -1.01 2.38
N VAL A 43 -5.43 -1.57 2.05
CA VAL A 43 -5.26 -2.43 0.85
C VAL A 43 -4.68 -3.76 1.26
N GLU A 44 -5.24 -4.85 0.75
CA GLU A 44 -4.64 -6.18 0.85
C GLU A 44 -3.93 -6.49 -0.46
N LEU A 45 -2.59 -6.61 -0.39
CA LEU A 45 -1.76 -6.89 -1.55
C LEU A 45 -0.98 -8.18 -1.35
N GLU A 46 -1.00 -9.04 -2.37
CA GLU A 46 0.06 -10.02 -2.58
C GLU A 46 1.23 -9.31 -3.23
N VAL A 47 2.41 -9.39 -2.64
CA VAL A 47 3.66 -8.85 -3.20
C VAL A 47 4.69 -9.97 -3.15
N ASN A 48 5.17 -10.39 -4.32
CA ASN A 48 6.15 -11.47 -4.47
C ASN A 48 5.77 -12.75 -3.71
N GLY A 49 4.48 -13.10 -3.71
CA GLY A 49 3.95 -14.30 -3.03
C GLY A 49 3.66 -14.12 -1.53
N ARG A 50 3.80 -12.90 -0.97
CA ARG A 50 3.42 -12.58 0.41
C ARG A 50 2.19 -11.68 0.44
N THR A 51 1.13 -12.12 1.10
CA THR A 51 -0.10 -11.34 1.26
C THR A 51 -0.07 -10.56 2.56
N LEU A 52 -0.14 -9.24 2.48
CA LEU A 52 -0.15 -8.34 3.62
C LEU A 52 -1.09 -7.16 3.40
N TRP A 53 -1.62 -6.65 4.50
CA TRP A 53 -2.34 -5.39 4.51
C TRP A 53 -1.40 -4.18 4.46
N GLY A 54 -1.84 -3.11 3.85
CA GLY A 54 -1.21 -1.80 3.86
C GLY A 54 -2.22 -0.78 4.35
N VAL A 55 -1.75 0.20 5.12
CA VAL A 55 -2.60 1.28 5.63
C VAL A 55 -1.97 2.62 5.27
N GLY A 56 -2.79 3.53 4.77
CA GLY A 56 -2.42 4.90 4.45
C GLY A 56 -3.44 5.88 4.98
N ILE A 57 -2.96 6.98 5.55
CA ILE A 57 -3.79 8.06 6.08
C ILE A 57 -3.35 9.37 5.44
N ASP A 58 -4.31 10.11 4.90
CA ASP A 58 -4.09 11.42 4.30
C ASP A 58 -5.41 12.21 4.20
N PRO A 59 -5.39 13.55 4.27
CA PRO A 59 -6.54 14.38 3.93
C PRO A 59 -7.08 14.14 2.50
N ASP A 60 -6.20 13.83 1.54
CA ASP A 60 -6.59 13.47 0.19
C ASP A 60 -6.80 11.95 0.08
N ILE A 61 -8.00 11.57 -0.33
CA ILE A 61 -8.42 10.17 -0.46
C ILE A 61 -7.52 9.39 -1.44
N SER A 62 -7.11 10.03 -2.54
CA SER A 62 -6.22 9.40 -3.52
C SER A 62 -4.85 9.14 -2.91
N THR A 63 -4.30 10.10 -2.18
CA THR A 63 -3.01 10.01 -1.51
C THR A 63 -3.04 8.98 -0.37
N ALA A 64 -4.12 8.89 0.41
CA ALA A 64 -4.30 7.87 1.42
C ALA A 64 -4.21 6.46 0.81
N SER A 65 -4.88 6.22 -0.32
CA SER A 65 -4.83 4.93 -1.03
C SER A 65 -3.42 4.58 -1.55
N LEU A 66 -2.69 5.56 -2.10
CA LEU A 66 -1.32 5.34 -2.59
C LEU A 66 -0.35 5.06 -1.43
N LYS A 67 -0.51 5.74 -0.28
CA LYS A 67 0.25 5.44 0.93
C LYS A 67 -0.04 4.02 1.43
N ALA A 68 -1.28 3.56 1.35
CA ALA A 68 -1.65 2.20 1.73
C ALA A 68 -0.93 1.16 0.86
N VAL A 69 -0.86 1.38 -0.46
CA VAL A 69 -0.10 0.52 -1.38
C VAL A 69 1.38 0.49 -1.02
N VAL A 70 2.02 1.66 -0.82
CA VAL A 70 3.42 1.74 -0.40
C VAL A 70 3.65 1.01 0.93
N SER A 71 2.72 1.14 1.88
CA SER A 71 2.76 0.48 3.18
C SER A 71 2.78 -1.05 3.04
N ALA A 72 1.87 -1.63 2.25
CA ALA A 72 1.84 -3.08 2.01
C ALA A 72 3.12 -3.58 1.32
N VAL A 73 3.58 -2.89 0.28
CA VAL A 73 4.77 -3.27 -0.50
C VAL A 73 6.04 -3.24 0.36
N ASN A 74 6.27 -2.14 1.09
CA ASN A 74 7.43 -2.03 1.98
C ASN A 74 7.42 -3.11 3.07
N ARG A 75 6.24 -3.43 3.62
CA ARG A 75 6.11 -4.50 4.61
C ARG A 75 6.45 -5.87 4.02
N ALA A 76 6.01 -6.15 2.79
CA ALA A 76 6.27 -7.42 2.13
C ALA A 76 7.76 -7.59 1.84
N ILE A 77 8.39 -6.61 1.19
CA ILE A 77 9.82 -6.64 0.84
C ILE A 77 10.69 -6.77 2.09
N ARG A 78 10.37 -6.07 3.18
CA ARG A 78 11.12 -6.17 4.44
C ARG A 78 11.14 -7.59 5.03
N LEU A 79 10.10 -8.40 4.77
CA LEU A 79 10.02 -9.79 5.23
C LEU A 79 10.64 -10.78 4.24
N GLU A 80 11.01 -10.34 3.03
CA GLU A 80 11.78 -11.15 2.09
C GLU A 80 13.27 -11.17 2.42
N THR A 81 13.80 -10.08 3.00
CA THR A 81 15.19 -10.02 3.48
C THR A 81 15.34 -10.80 4.79
N PRO A 82 16.00 -11.98 4.82
CA PRO A 82 16.29 -12.69 6.06
C PRO A 82 17.44 -11.99 6.81
N ASP A 83 17.35 -11.96 8.13
CA ASP A 83 18.31 -11.43 9.10
C ASP A 83 18.71 -9.95 8.96
N ARG A 84 18.06 -9.11 9.78
CA ARG A 84 18.82 -8.07 10.48
C ARG A 84 19.30 -8.71 11.77
N GLU A 85 20.60 -8.96 11.89
CA GLU A 85 21.23 -9.00 13.20
C GLU A 85 20.73 -7.77 13.96
N LEU A 86 19.93 -8.00 15.00
CA LEU A 86 19.59 -6.96 15.94
C LEU A 86 20.93 -6.54 16.52
N VAL A 87 21.42 -5.35 16.14
CA VAL A 87 22.61 -4.78 16.76
C VAL A 87 22.27 -4.64 18.24
N SER A 88 22.75 -5.58 19.04
CA SER A 88 22.60 -5.56 20.49
C SER A 88 23.36 -4.34 21.00
N ALA A 89 22.64 -3.50 21.74
CA ALA A 89 23.18 -2.33 22.44
C ALA A 89 24.25 -2.72 23.47
#